data_AF-A0A4P7LUR7-F1
#
_entry.id   AF-A0A4P7LUR7-F1
#
_cell.length_a   1.000
_cell.length_b   1.000
_cell.length_c   1.000
_cell.angle_alpha   90.00
_cell.angle_beta   90.00
_cell.angle_gamma   90.00
#
_symmetry.space_group_name_H-M   'P 1'
#
loop_
_entity.id
_entity.type
_entity.pdbx_description
1 polymer ?
#
loop_
_entity_poly.entity_id
_entity_poly.type
_entity_poly.pdbx_seq_one_letter_code
_entity_poly.pdbx_strand_id
1 'polypeptide(L)'
;MHADRIPIADALYGKALELVHQHRAASVALLERHLGIGLDMAEALLQRMARETTAVRRVPSGLYLYTHGPIGEELAALHGFAHAILAALASDSVAVADLRAAAGRYGLPVPHQAAPTRPPRRR
;
A
#
# COMPACT_ATOMS: atom_id res chain seq x y z
N MET A 1 5.02 26.62 14.05
CA MET A 1 4.29 26.81 12.78
C MET A 1 3.35 25.63 12.63
N HIS A 2 2.07 25.81 12.97
CA HIS A 2 1.06 24.79 12.76
C HIS A 2 0.70 24.81 11.27
N ALA A 3 1.08 23.75 10.55
CA ALA A 3 0.52 23.52 9.23
C ALA A 3 -0.98 23.29 9.43
N ASP A 4 -1.79 24.28 9.06
CA ASP A 4 -3.23 24.13 8.94
C ASP A 4 -3.50 22.90 8.08
N ARG A 5 -4.02 21.85 8.69
CA ARG A 5 -4.48 20.67 7.97
C ARG A 5 -5.71 21.10 7.19
N ILE A 6 -5.53 21.52 5.95
CA ILE A 6 -6.66 21.74 5.06
C ILE A 6 -7.38 20.40 4.91
N PRO A 7 -8.67 20.30 5.28
CA PRO A 7 -9.41 19.06 5.12
C PRO A 7 -9.52 18.73 3.63
N ILE A 8 -8.78 17.70 3.20
CA ILE A 8 -8.85 17.19 1.83
C ILE A 8 -10.15 16.41 1.69
N ALA A 9 -11.09 16.90 0.89
CA ALA A 9 -12.32 16.17 0.58
C ALA A 9 -12.00 14.83 -0.12
N ASP A 10 -12.61 13.73 0.32
CA ASP A 10 -12.33 12.39 -0.21
C ASP A 10 -12.58 12.25 -1.72
N ALA A 11 -13.54 13.01 -2.25
CA ALA A 11 -13.80 13.07 -3.69
C ALA A 11 -12.63 13.65 -4.49
N LEU A 12 -11.92 14.64 -3.95
CA LEU A 12 -10.74 15.22 -4.59
C LEU A 12 -9.56 14.24 -4.51
N TYR A 13 -9.41 13.56 -3.37
CA TYR A 13 -8.40 12.52 -3.19
C TYR A 13 -8.56 11.38 -4.21
N GLY A 14 -9.79 10.87 -4.40
CA GLY A 14 -10.08 9.83 -5.39
C GLY A 14 -9.67 10.26 -6.81
N LYS A 15 -10.07 11.46 -7.23
CA LYS A 15 -9.70 12.01 -8.55
C LYS A 15 -8.19 12.15 -8.73
N ALA A 16 -7.49 12.63 -7.70
CA ALA A 16 -6.04 12.79 -7.75
C ALA A 16 -5.34 11.42 -7.87
N LEU A 17 -5.83 10.41 -7.14
CA LEU A 17 -5.28 9.06 -7.20
C LEU A 17 -5.49 8.44 -8.58
N GLU A 18 -6.70 8.53 -9.14
CA GLU A 18 -7.00 8.09 -10.50
C GLU A 18 -6.03 8.73 -11.52
N LEU A 19 -5.78 10.03 -11.38
CA LEU A 19 -4.90 10.76 -12.29
C LEU A 19 -3.45 10.29 -12.21
N VAL A 20 -2.95 10.03 -11.00
CA VAL A 20 -1.64 9.43 -10.78
C VAL A 20 -1.52 8.06 -11.43
N HIS A 21 -2.58 7.23 -11.36
CA HIS A 21 -2.60 5.93 -12.03
C HIS A 21 -2.64 6.05 -13.55
N GLN A 22 -3.50 6.92 -14.10
CA GLN A 22 -3.66 7.12 -15.54
C GLN A 22 -2.36 7.59 -16.19
N HIS A 23 -1.67 8.56 -15.57
CA HIS A 23 -0.44 9.12 -16.09
C HIS A 23 0.81 8.34 -15.68
N ARG A 24 0.67 7.33 -14.80
CA ARG A 24 1.77 6.58 -14.20
C ARG A 24 2.88 7.47 -13.63
N ALA A 25 2.46 8.60 -13.05
CA ALA A 25 3.34 9.64 -12.57
C ALA A 25 2.76 10.27 -11.31
N ALA A 26 3.61 10.57 -10.35
CA ALA A 26 3.25 11.26 -9.11
C ALA A 26 4.07 12.54 -9.01
N SER A 27 3.48 13.69 -9.30
CA SER A 27 4.16 14.98 -9.18
C SER A 27 3.17 16.09 -8.86
N VAL A 28 3.66 17.14 -8.19
CA VAL A 28 2.82 18.29 -7.85
C VAL A 28 2.28 18.96 -9.11
N ALA A 29 3.16 19.22 -10.09
CA ALA A 29 2.80 19.87 -11.34
C ALA A 29 1.71 19.09 -12.12
N LEU A 30 1.70 17.75 -12.03
CA LEU A 30 0.65 16.93 -12.63
C LEU A 30 -0.72 17.25 -12.01
N LEU A 31 -0.80 17.29 -10.68
CA LEU A 31 -2.04 17.55 -9.96
C LEU A 31 -2.51 19.00 -10.11
N GLU A 32 -1.60 19.98 -10.02
CA GLU A 32 -1.94 21.39 -10.21
C GLU A 32 -2.54 21.62 -11.61
N ARG A 33 -1.91 21.08 -12.65
CA ARG A 33 -2.34 21.28 -14.03
C ARG A 33 -3.69 20.63 -14.35
N HIS A 34 -3.94 19.43 -13.83
CA HIS A 34 -5.15 18.68 -14.20
C HIS A 34 -6.33 18.88 -13.25
N LEU A 35 -6.06 19.24 -11.99
CA LEU A 35 -7.11 19.46 -10.99
C LEU A 35 -7.35 20.95 -10.71
N GLY A 36 -6.49 21.86 -11.21
CA GLY A 36 -6.63 23.29 -10.99
C GLY A 36 -6.46 23.70 -9.52
N ILE A 37 -5.68 22.93 -8.76
CA ILE A 37 -5.41 23.15 -7.33
C ILE A 37 -4.04 23.81 -7.14
N GLY A 38 -3.83 24.45 -5.99
CA GLY A 38 -2.53 25.04 -5.63
C GLY A 38 -1.54 24.03 -5.03
N LEU A 39 -0.27 24.42 -5.03
CA LEU A 39 0.90 23.72 -4.49
C LEU A 39 0.63 22.98 -3.18
N ASP A 40 0.15 23.69 -2.15
CA ASP A 40 -0.03 23.11 -0.81
C ASP A 40 -1.04 21.97 -0.81
N MET A 41 -2.14 22.11 -1.56
CA MET A 41 -3.16 21.07 -1.70
C MET A 41 -2.64 19.87 -2.50
N ALA A 42 -1.92 20.13 -3.59
CA ALA A 42 -1.30 19.08 -4.41
C ALA A 42 -0.26 18.28 -3.62
N GLU A 43 0.58 18.97 -2.83
CA GLU A 43 1.54 18.29 -1.96
C GLU A 43 0.83 17.50 -0.86
N ALA A 44 -0.19 18.07 -0.20
CA ALA A 44 -0.95 17.38 0.83
C ALA A 44 -1.64 16.11 0.29
N LEU A 45 -2.16 16.15 -0.94
CA LEU A 45 -2.71 14.98 -1.63
C LEU A 45 -1.65 13.89 -1.86
N LEU A 46 -0.48 14.25 -2.38
CA LEU A 46 0.61 13.29 -2.61
C LEU A 46 1.18 12.72 -1.31
N GLN A 47 1.26 13.54 -0.25
CA GLN A 47 1.64 13.08 1.09
C GLN A 47 0.61 12.10 1.66
N ARG A 48 -0.69 12.37 1.46
CA ARG A 48 -1.77 11.45 1.85
C ARG A 48 -1.65 10.13 1.08
N MET A 49 -1.47 10.17 -0.25
CA MET A 49 -1.29 8.97 -1.06
C MET A 49 -0.07 8.15 -0.63
N ALA A 50 1.05 8.80 -0.29
CA ALA A 50 2.26 8.13 0.18
C ALA A 50 2.11 7.47 1.56
N ARG A 51 1.10 7.86 2.35
CA ARG A 51 0.78 7.25 3.65
C ARG A 51 -0.27 6.15 3.52
N GLU A 52 -1.28 6.37 2.68
CA GLU A 52 -2.45 5.51 2.58
C GLU A 52 -2.32 4.44 1.49
N THR A 53 -1.40 4.61 0.54
CA THR A 53 -1.22 3.70 -0.60
C THR A 53 0.25 3.35 -0.81
N THR A 54 0.49 2.28 -1.56
CA THR A 54 1.83 1.92 -2.06
C THR A 54 2.08 2.41 -3.49
N ALA A 55 1.11 3.12 -4.09
CA ALA A 55 1.20 3.61 -5.47
C ALA A 55 2.09 4.84 -5.60
N VAL A 56 2.29 5.58 -4.50
CA VAL A 56 3.12 6.78 -4.44
C VAL A 56 4.15 6.65 -3.32
N ARG A 57 5.40 6.98 -3.60
CA ARG A 57 6.47 7.05 -2.60
C ARG A 57 7.14 8.40 -2.62
N ARG A 58 7.35 9.00 -1.45
CA ARG A 58 8.21 10.17 -1.30
C ARG A 58 9.68 9.75 -1.21
N VAL A 59 10.55 10.36 -1.99
CA VAL A 59 12.01 10.11 -1.96
C VAL A 59 12.74 11.19 -1.15
N PRO A 60 14.01 10.96 -0.72
CA PRO A 60 14.75 11.90 0.11
C PRO A 60 14.92 13.31 -0.48
N SER A 61 14.86 13.45 -1.81
CA SER A 61 14.87 14.75 -2.48
C SER A 61 13.58 15.57 -2.30
N GLY A 62 12.55 14.99 -1.66
CA GLY A 62 11.24 15.61 -1.50
C GLY A 62 10.28 15.34 -2.66
N LEU A 63 10.76 14.74 -3.76
CA LEU A 63 9.95 14.36 -4.91
C LEU A 63 9.07 13.13 -4.61
N TYR A 64 8.07 12.93 -5.47
CA TYR A 64 7.19 11.76 -5.45
C TYR A 64 7.49 10.86 -6.65
N LEU A 65 7.42 9.56 -6.42
CA LEU A 65 7.54 8.53 -7.44
C LEU A 65 6.25 7.73 -7.49
N TYR A 66 5.78 7.50 -8.71
CA TYR A 66 4.76 6.48 -8.94
C TYR A 66 5.44 5.11 -8.92
N THR A 67 4.95 4.23 -8.07
CA THR A 67 5.57 2.92 -7.79
C THR A 67 4.68 1.76 -8.20
N HIS A 68 3.57 2.01 -8.90
CA HIS A 68 2.67 0.95 -9.34
C HIS A 68 3.23 0.20 -10.56
N GLY A 69 3.12 -1.13 -10.52
CA GLY A 69 3.79 -2.13 -11.34
C GLY A 69 3.98 -3.42 -10.52
N PRO A 70 4.69 -4.46 -11.00
CA PRO A 70 4.84 -5.72 -10.26
C PRO A 70 5.36 -5.50 -8.82
N ILE A 71 6.32 -4.59 -8.65
CA ILE A 71 6.87 -4.21 -7.34
C ILE A 71 5.82 -3.51 -6.46
N GLY A 72 5.00 -2.63 -7.03
CA GLY A 72 3.94 -1.94 -6.29
C GLY A 72 2.83 -2.87 -5.84
N GLU A 73 2.49 -3.87 -6.66
CA GLU A 73 1.54 -4.94 -6.34
C GLU A 73 2.08 -5.84 -5.23
N GLU A 74 3.35 -6.27 -5.32
CA GLU A 74 4.03 -7.03 -4.27
C GLU A 74 4.10 -6.26 -2.94
N LEU A 75 4.42 -4.96 -2.99
CA LEU A 75 4.45 -4.11 -1.80
C LEU A 75 3.04 -3.91 -1.21
N ALA A 76 2.01 -3.77 -2.04
CA ALA A 76 0.62 -3.68 -1.57
C ALA A 76 0.19 -4.96 -0.87
N ALA A 77 0.51 -6.13 -1.45
CA ALA A 77 0.26 -7.44 -0.87
C ALA A 77 0.95 -7.59 0.49
N LEU A 78 2.24 -7.24 0.56
CA LEU A 78 3.01 -7.31 1.80
C LEU A 78 2.44 -6.37 2.87
N HIS A 79 2.10 -5.14 2.50
CA HIS A 79 1.57 -4.15 3.43
C HIS A 79 0.18 -4.56 3.98
N GLY A 80 -0.70 -5.05 3.11
CA GLY A 80 -2.00 -5.57 3.51
C GLY A 80 -1.91 -6.77 4.46
N PHE A 81 -0.98 -7.69 4.20
CA PHE A 81 -0.73 -8.82 5.08
C PHE A 81 -0.18 -8.40 6.44
N ALA A 82 0.80 -7.48 6.47
CA ALA A 82 1.34 -6.93 7.72
C ALA A 82 0.24 -6.26 8.56
N HIS A 83 -0.66 -5.51 7.93
CA HIS A 83 -1.81 -4.90 8.61
C HIS A 83 -2.74 -5.95 9.23
N ALA A 84 -3.02 -7.04 8.53
CA ALA A 84 -3.83 -8.14 9.06
C ALA A 84 -3.17 -8.81 10.29
N ILE A 85 -1.85 -9.00 10.27
CA ILE A 85 -1.10 -9.51 11.44
C ILE A 85 -1.23 -8.56 12.63
N LEU A 86 -1.00 -7.27 12.40
CA LEU A 86 -1.08 -6.26 13.46
C LEU A 86 -2.48 -6.18 14.07
N ALA A 87 -3.53 -6.29 13.25
CA ALA A 87 -4.91 -6.35 13.72
C ALA A 87 -5.16 -7.62 14.56
N ALA A 88 -4.69 -8.79 14.12
CA ALA A 88 -4.82 -10.04 14.86
C ALA A 88 -4.10 -9.98 16.23
N LEU A 89 -2.89 -9.41 16.25
CA LEU A 89 -2.13 -9.16 17.48
C LEU A 89 -2.86 -8.20 18.42
N ALA A 90 -3.45 -7.13 17.90
CA ALA A 90 -4.22 -6.18 18.71
C ALA A 90 -5.47 -6.84 19.34
N SER A 91 -6.03 -7.87 18.71
CA SER A 91 -7.14 -8.67 19.23
C SER A 91 -6.73 -9.88 20.09
N ASP A 92 -5.42 -10.07 20.35
CA ASP A 92 -4.85 -11.22 21.07
C ASP A 92 -5.29 -12.60 20.51
N SER A 93 -5.57 -12.65 19.20
CA SER A 93 -6.14 -13.82 18.52
C SER A 93 -5.28 -14.14 17.29
N VAL A 94 -4.13 -14.78 17.53
CA VAL A 94 -3.20 -15.17 16.46
C VAL A 94 -3.30 -16.67 16.19
N ALA A 95 -4.31 -17.06 15.41
CA ALA A 95 -4.39 -18.43 14.89
C ALA A 95 -3.58 -18.55 13.58
N VAL A 96 -2.74 -19.58 13.49
CA VAL A 96 -1.93 -19.86 12.29
C VAL A 96 -2.79 -20.04 11.03
N ALA A 97 -4.01 -20.59 11.18
CA ALA A 97 -4.94 -20.75 10.08
C ALA A 97 -5.38 -19.39 9.48
N ASP A 98 -5.64 -18.41 10.34
CA ASP A 98 -6.07 -17.06 9.91
C ASP A 98 -4.93 -16.31 9.23
N LEU A 99 -3.69 -16.50 9.70
CA LEU A 99 -2.51 -15.95 9.04
C LEU A 99 -2.30 -16.56 7.64
N ARG A 100 -2.51 -17.87 7.48
CA ARG A 100 -2.44 -18.52 6.15
C ARG A 100 -3.55 -18.04 5.23
N ALA A 101 -4.77 -17.88 5.75
CA ALA A 101 -5.89 -17.33 5.00
C ALA A 101 -5.62 -15.87 4.57
N ALA A 102 -5.04 -15.06 5.47
CA ALA A 102 -4.64 -13.70 5.16
C ALA A 102 -3.55 -13.65 4.09
N ALA A 103 -2.51 -14.48 4.18
CA ALA A 103 -1.46 -14.59 3.17
C ALA A 103 -2.04 -14.96 1.79
N GLY A 104 -2.94 -15.94 1.73
CA GLY A 104 -3.65 -16.31 0.49
C GLY A 104 -4.49 -15.17 -0.08
N ARG A 105 -5.24 -14.44 0.76
CA ARG A 105 -6.05 -13.28 0.35
C ARG A 105 -5.21 -12.15 -0.26
N TYR A 106 -4.00 -11.94 0.24
CA TYR A 106 -3.07 -10.94 -0.32
C TYR A 106 -2.16 -11.51 -1.41
N GLY A 107 -2.36 -12.76 -1.85
CA GLY A 107 -1.56 -13.36 -2.94
C GLY A 107 -0.10 -13.66 -2.56
N LEU A 108 0.22 -13.69 -1.27
CA LEU A 108 1.55 -14.06 -0.80
C LEU A 108 1.72 -15.58 -0.87
N PRO A 109 2.90 -16.09 -1.32
CA PRO A 109 3.15 -17.52 -1.37
C PRO A 109 3.07 -18.11 0.03
N VAL A 110 2.09 -18.98 0.27
CA VAL A 110 1.97 -19.73 1.52
C VAL A 110 2.88 -20.93 1.44
N PRO A 111 3.86 -21.11 2.36
CA PRO A 111 4.69 -22.30 2.37
C PRO A 111 3.80 -23.54 2.46
N HIS A 112 3.87 -24.42 1.46
CA HIS A 112 3.23 -25.71 1.54
C HIS A 112 3.91 -26.49 2.67
N GLN A 113 3.14 -26.98 3.65
CA GLN A 113 3.71 -27.85 4.67
C GLN A 113 4.37 -29.03 3.96
N ALA A 114 5.69 -29.17 4.11
CA ALA A 114 6.39 -30.36 3.65
C ALA A 114 5.68 -31.56 4.28
N ALA A 115 5.16 -32.44 3.42
CA ALA A 115 4.49 -33.66 3.86
C ALA A 115 5.41 -34.39 4.87
N PRO A 116 4.87 -34.96 5.96
CA PRO A 116 5.68 -35.68 6.93
C PRO A 116 6.46 -36.76 6.20
N THR A 117 7.79 -36.70 6.28
CA THR A 117 8.71 -37.68 5.70
C THR A 117 8.33 -39.06 6.24
N ARG A 118 7.65 -39.85 5.40
CA ARG A 118 7.26 -41.21 5.73
C ARG A 118 8.56 -42.01 5.90
N PRO A 119 8.82 -42.64 7.06
CA PRO A 119 10.05 -43.38 7.25
C PRO A 119 10.13 -44.55 6.24
N PRO A 120 11.33 -44.90 5.76
CA PRO A 120 11.48 -45.99 4.80
C PRO A 120 10.99 -47.30 5.43
N ARG A 121 10.02 -47.94 4.77
CA ARG A 121 9.60 -49.30 5.10
C ARG A 121 10.80 -50.23 4.92
N ARG A 122 11.41 -50.66 6.03
CA ARG A 122 12.38 -51.75 6.00
C ARG A 122 11.65 -53.03 5.59
N ARG A 123 12.13 -53.67 4.53
CA ARG A 123 11.80 -55.05 4.15
C ARG A 123 12.69 -56.00 4.93
#